data_AF-A0A9N8HP44-F1
#
_entry.id   AF-A0A9N8HP44-F1
#
_cell.length_a   1.000
_cell.length_b   1.000
_cell.length_c   1.000
_cell.angle_alpha   90.00
_cell.angle_beta   90.00
_cell.angle_gamma   90.00
#
_symmetry.space_group_name_H-M   'P 1'
#
loop_
_entity.id
_entity.type
_entity.pdbx_description
1 polymer ?
#
loop_
_entity_poly.entity_id
_entity_poly.type
_entity_poly.pdbx_seq_one_letter_code
_entity_poly.pdbx_strand_id
1 'polypeptide(L)'
;MSSSSSTLQDAAASATVRSALSPPPQPWGTKLLDLSRLASPRTWWGVAMNVRRSPFVDIDWHPFLQGLLGVLVPFLVLLILLRTTTTTIGTTATVPRPPALLYFGSPWAYHCLWVSMSKPLRELVGVGVNVWKGRSVPLPDAFETLTSSVAQSRCIRKRRYDLYLPPPTSTTLPKQTDHDTEHQQTAILFLPGSGVSHAAYANAAARLSDAGYVVVVPSMEPLRLALPHLGADWWDIARILRRVQRQLGGHCHWVLAGHSMGSFAAMNLWAEYYDASSSRQSSFSIGPELVLWGVANFPTYMPSSNMTETTQLLLVQGQDDLLLKMTEQWKDLQEAKLPTNCQRVSIPGGTHGGFGSYPSEALPPGDLPHTKQQQLAVEATVQFLKNRQEGSR
;
A
#
# COMPACT_ATOMS: atom_id res chain seq x y z
N MET A 1 -18.13 34.08 -36.92
CA MET A 1 -17.56 34.59 -35.65
C MET A 1 -18.01 33.79 -34.41
N SER A 2 -18.36 32.49 -34.51
CA SER A 2 -18.83 31.68 -33.36
C SER A 2 -17.87 30.57 -32.89
N SER A 3 -16.68 30.43 -33.48
CA SER A 3 -15.75 29.33 -33.14
C SER A 3 -14.73 29.66 -32.04
N SER A 4 -14.65 30.91 -31.57
CA SER A 4 -13.70 31.35 -30.53
C SER A 4 -14.25 31.27 -29.10
N SER A 5 -15.56 31.02 -28.94
CA SER A 5 -16.23 30.96 -27.64
C SER A 5 -16.08 29.60 -26.93
N SER A 6 -16.05 28.49 -27.69
CA SER A 6 -15.99 27.15 -27.09
C SER A 6 -14.59 26.83 -26.54
N THR A 7 -13.54 27.25 -27.24
CA THR A 7 -12.15 27.00 -26.86
C THR A 7 -11.74 27.70 -25.57
N LEU A 8 -12.32 28.86 -25.27
CA LEU A 8 -12.07 29.58 -24.02
C LEU A 8 -12.84 28.96 -22.84
N GLN A 9 -14.05 28.45 -23.05
CA GLN A 9 -14.80 27.70 -22.04
C GLN A 9 -14.14 26.35 -21.72
N ASP A 10 -13.65 25.63 -22.73
CA ASP A 10 -12.91 24.38 -22.55
C ASP A 10 -11.58 24.59 -21.82
N ALA A 11 -10.87 25.68 -22.13
CA ALA A 11 -9.63 26.05 -21.44
C ALA A 11 -9.88 26.49 -19.98
N ALA A 12 -10.96 27.22 -19.70
CA ALA A 12 -11.34 27.63 -18.35
C ALA A 12 -11.83 26.46 -17.50
N ALA A 13 -12.61 25.54 -18.08
CA ALA A 13 -13.00 24.28 -17.45
C ALA A 13 -11.76 23.41 -17.16
N SER A 14 -10.84 23.27 -18.13
CA SER A 14 -9.57 22.55 -17.95
C SER A 14 -8.66 23.19 -16.90
N ALA A 15 -8.60 24.52 -16.81
CA ALA A 15 -7.82 25.23 -15.80
C ALA A 15 -8.42 25.11 -14.39
N THR A 16 -9.75 25.12 -14.28
CA THR A 16 -10.48 24.91 -13.01
C THR A 16 -10.29 23.48 -12.50
N VAL A 17 -10.37 22.50 -13.42
CA VAL A 17 -10.05 21.10 -13.14
C VAL A 17 -8.57 20.95 -12.75
N ARG A 18 -7.62 21.59 -13.45
CA ARG A 18 -6.17 21.56 -13.09
C ARG A 18 -5.87 22.21 -11.75
N SER A 19 -6.55 23.29 -11.40
CA SER A 19 -6.45 23.95 -10.09
C SER A 19 -6.92 23.01 -8.98
N ALA A 20 -8.07 22.36 -9.18
CA ALA A 20 -8.63 21.39 -8.24
C ALA A 20 -7.79 20.11 -8.14
N LEU A 21 -7.16 19.65 -9.25
CA LEU A 21 -6.24 18.50 -9.31
C LEU A 21 -4.98 18.68 -8.45
N SER A 22 -4.76 19.87 -7.91
CA SER A 22 -3.64 20.10 -7.00
C SER A 22 -3.81 19.25 -5.74
N PRO A 23 -2.79 18.47 -5.33
CA PRO A 23 -2.81 17.85 -4.00
C PRO A 23 -3.06 18.94 -2.96
N PRO A 24 -3.68 18.61 -1.80
CA PRO A 24 -3.96 19.61 -0.77
C PRO A 24 -2.68 20.40 -0.47
N PRO A 25 -2.76 21.72 -0.26
CA PRO A 25 -1.59 22.57 -0.09
C PRO A 25 -0.66 21.94 0.93
N GLN A 26 0.54 21.57 0.46
CA GLN A 26 1.53 20.90 1.28
C GLN A 26 2.43 21.96 1.92
N PRO A 27 2.86 21.77 3.18
CA PRO A 27 3.91 22.58 3.76
C PRO A 27 5.15 22.61 2.85
N TRP A 28 5.86 23.74 2.85
CA TRP A 28 7.12 23.87 2.12
C TRP A 28 8.09 22.73 2.49
N GLY A 29 8.81 22.19 1.51
CA GLY A 29 9.73 21.05 1.69
C GLY A 29 9.08 19.66 1.64
N THR A 30 7.76 19.54 1.52
CA THR A 30 7.10 18.22 1.47
C THR A 30 7.49 17.39 0.26
N LYS A 31 7.55 18.02 -0.93
CA LYS A 31 8.04 17.37 -2.16
C LYS A 31 9.48 16.90 -2.00
N LEU A 32 10.34 17.72 -1.37
CA LEU A 32 11.71 17.35 -1.06
C LEU A 32 11.74 16.13 -0.12
N LEU A 33 10.91 16.09 0.93
CA LEU A 33 10.79 14.93 1.81
C LEU A 33 10.30 13.66 1.09
N ASP A 34 9.39 13.76 0.13
CA ASP A 34 8.97 12.61 -0.69
C ASP A 34 10.10 12.12 -1.60
N LEU A 35 10.85 13.03 -2.21
CA LEU A 35 12.06 12.69 -2.98
C LEU A 35 13.15 12.10 -2.08
N SER A 36 13.35 12.63 -0.87
CA SER A 36 14.29 12.08 0.11
C SER A 36 13.88 10.69 0.59
N ARG A 37 12.57 10.41 0.67
CA ARG A 37 12.06 9.06 0.94
C ARG A 37 12.35 8.12 -0.22
N LEU A 38 12.14 8.54 -1.46
CA LEU A 38 12.55 7.76 -2.63
C LEU A 38 14.06 7.47 -2.63
N ALA A 39 14.88 8.40 -2.13
CA ALA A 39 16.31 8.20 -1.93
C ALA A 39 16.68 7.45 -0.64
N SER A 40 15.70 7.09 0.21
CA SER A 40 16.00 6.54 1.53
C SER A 40 16.42 5.08 1.46
N PRO A 41 17.40 4.64 2.29
CA PRO A 41 17.79 3.24 2.36
C PRO A 41 16.62 2.30 2.66
N ARG A 42 15.64 2.73 3.47
CA ARG A 42 14.44 1.94 3.80
C ARG A 42 13.58 1.67 2.56
N THR A 43 13.39 2.67 1.70
CA THR A 43 12.61 2.50 0.46
C THR A 43 13.32 1.53 -0.48
N TRP A 44 14.62 1.70 -0.70
CA TRP A 44 15.38 0.78 -1.57
C TRP A 44 15.50 -0.62 -1.00
N TRP A 45 15.62 -0.77 0.33
CA TRP A 45 15.51 -2.05 1.01
C TRP A 45 14.14 -2.70 0.78
N GLY A 46 13.06 -1.93 0.93
CA GLY A 46 11.71 -2.40 0.65
C GLY A 46 11.53 -2.83 -0.81
N VAL A 47 12.02 -2.05 -1.77
CA VAL A 47 12.01 -2.42 -3.20
C VAL A 47 12.80 -3.70 -3.40
N ALA A 48 14.02 -3.82 -2.87
CA ALA A 48 14.86 -5.01 -3.01
C ALA A 48 14.20 -6.27 -2.42
N MET A 49 13.61 -6.16 -1.23
CA MET A 49 12.94 -7.28 -0.57
C MET A 49 11.68 -7.73 -1.32
N ASN A 50 10.92 -6.80 -1.88
CA ASN A 50 9.72 -7.12 -2.65
C ASN A 50 10.05 -7.60 -4.07
N VAL A 51 11.14 -7.13 -4.68
CA VAL A 51 11.65 -7.65 -5.96
C VAL A 51 12.09 -9.10 -5.82
N ARG A 52 12.82 -9.46 -4.76
CA ARG A 52 13.19 -10.87 -4.48
C ARG A 52 11.99 -11.81 -4.33
N ARG A 53 10.82 -11.28 -3.98
CA ARG A 53 9.56 -12.02 -3.86
C ARG A 53 8.75 -12.02 -5.15
N SER A 54 9.07 -11.15 -6.11
CA SER A 54 8.28 -11.02 -7.32
C SER A 54 8.61 -12.18 -8.27
N PRO A 55 7.62 -12.94 -8.75
CA PRO A 55 7.86 -13.95 -9.79
C PRO A 55 8.18 -13.33 -11.15
N PHE A 56 8.02 -12.01 -11.30
CA PHE A 56 8.18 -11.29 -12.56
C PHE A 56 9.53 -10.59 -12.72
N VAL A 57 10.34 -10.56 -11.66
CA VAL A 57 11.61 -9.81 -11.65
C VAL A 57 12.70 -10.70 -11.06
N ASP A 58 13.60 -11.17 -11.92
CA ASP A 58 14.78 -11.92 -11.51
C ASP A 58 16.00 -11.00 -11.56
N ILE A 59 16.36 -10.44 -10.40
CA ILE A 59 17.62 -9.68 -10.25
C ILE A 59 18.70 -10.68 -9.85
N ASP A 60 19.74 -10.78 -10.67
CA ASP A 60 20.92 -11.56 -10.33
C ASP A 60 21.69 -10.90 -9.18
N TRP A 61 21.56 -11.46 -7.99
CA TRP A 61 22.27 -10.98 -6.79
C TRP A 61 23.69 -11.52 -6.69
N HIS A 62 24.10 -12.45 -7.56
CA HIS A 62 25.43 -13.05 -7.52
C HIS A 62 26.55 -12.02 -7.73
N PRO A 63 26.47 -11.09 -8.71
CA PRO A 63 27.44 -10.01 -8.86
C PRO A 63 27.59 -9.19 -7.58
N PHE A 64 26.49 -8.86 -6.89
CA PHE A 64 26.53 -8.11 -5.63
C PHE A 64 27.31 -8.86 -4.55
N LEU A 65 27.02 -10.16 -4.36
CA LEU A 65 27.71 -10.98 -3.39
C LEU A 65 29.20 -11.15 -3.73
N GLN A 66 29.52 -11.33 -5.02
CA GLN A 66 30.90 -11.40 -5.51
C GLN A 66 31.67 -10.11 -5.21
N GLY A 67 31.06 -8.93 -5.40
CA GLY A 67 31.70 -7.66 -5.08
C GLY A 67 31.95 -7.47 -3.59
N LEU A 68 30.95 -7.81 -2.77
CA LEU A 68 31.06 -7.75 -1.32
C LEU A 68 32.18 -8.68 -0.83
N LEU A 69 32.22 -9.93 -1.31
CA LEU A 69 33.28 -10.89 -0.98
C LEU A 69 34.65 -10.45 -1.50
N GLY A 70 34.71 -9.87 -2.72
CA GLY A 70 35.93 -9.31 -3.31
C GLY A 70 36.54 -8.16 -2.51
N VAL A 71 35.73 -7.48 -1.68
CA VAL A 71 36.21 -6.48 -0.70
C VAL A 71 36.51 -7.11 0.66
N LEU A 72 35.61 -7.93 1.20
CA LEU A 72 35.71 -8.43 2.57
C LEU A 72 36.81 -9.50 2.75
N VAL A 73 36.99 -10.40 1.78
CA VAL A 73 37.98 -11.49 1.90
C VAL A 73 39.42 -10.95 1.97
N PRO A 74 39.87 -10.06 1.06
CA PRO A 74 41.23 -9.53 1.17
C PRO A 74 41.40 -8.60 2.39
N PHE A 75 40.34 -7.93 2.84
CA PHE A 75 40.36 -7.17 4.10
C PHE A 75 40.58 -8.09 5.32
N LEU A 76 39.87 -9.21 5.39
CA LEU A 76 40.06 -10.20 6.45
C LEU A 76 41.46 -10.81 6.42
N VAL A 77 41.98 -11.14 5.24
CA VAL A 77 43.36 -11.60 5.07
C VAL A 77 44.35 -10.54 5.56
N LEU A 78 44.15 -9.27 5.20
CA LEU A 78 44.98 -8.16 5.68
C LEU A 78 44.94 -8.04 7.21
N LEU A 79 43.76 -8.15 7.83
CA LEU A 79 43.62 -8.14 9.29
C LEU A 79 44.33 -9.31 9.96
N ILE A 80 44.25 -10.51 9.39
CA ILE A 80 44.95 -11.70 9.88
C ILE A 80 46.45 -11.49 9.81
N LEU A 81 46.97 -11.03 8.66
CA LEU A 81 48.38 -10.77 8.45
C LEU A 81 48.91 -9.71 9.43
N LEU A 82 48.20 -8.59 9.59
CA LEU A 82 48.54 -7.53 10.53
C LEU A 82 48.59 -8.05 11.97
N ARG A 83 47.63 -8.90 12.36
CA ARG A 83 47.58 -9.53 13.68
C ARG A 83 48.76 -10.48 13.89
N THR A 84 49.13 -11.28 12.88
CA THR A 84 50.27 -12.20 12.99
C THR A 84 51.60 -11.46 13.11
N THR A 85 51.79 -10.35 12.40
CA THR A 85 53.03 -9.55 12.48
C THR A 85 53.21 -8.85 13.82
N THR A 86 52.12 -8.43 14.48
CA THR A 86 52.20 -7.84 15.82
C THR A 86 52.61 -8.83 16.91
N THR A 87 52.36 -10.13 16.73
CA THR A 87 52.74 -11.15 17.71
C THR A 87 54.22 -11.55 17.64
N THR A 88 54.87 -11.36 16.49
CA THR A 88 56.26 -11.76 16.26
C THR A 88 57.28 -10.67 16.65
N ILE A 89 56.84 -9.41 16.71
CA ILE A 89 57.70 -8.26 17.01
C ILE A 89 57.31 -7.73 18.39
N GLY A 90 57.98 -8.20 19.44
CA GLY A 90 57.72 -7.85 20.85
C GLY A 90 58.00 -6.39 21.20
N THR A 91 57.22 -5.46 20.65
CA THR A 91 57.38 -4.02 20.89
C THR A 91 56.04 -3.34 21.19
N THR A 92 56.06 -2.48 22.20
CA THR A 92 54.96 -1.67 22.75
C THR A 92 54.53 -0.50 21.85
N ALA A 93 54.88 -0.55 20.55
CA ALA A 93 54.55 0.53 19.62
C ALA A 93 53.09 0.41 19.16
N THR A 94 52.28 1.41 19.49
CA THR A 94 50.91 1.55 19.04
C THR A 94 50.86 1.74 17.53
N VAL A 95 50.68 0.64 16.80
CA VAL A 95 50.45 0.70 15.35
C VAL A 95 49.21 1.58 15.11
N PRO A 96 49.32 2.67 14.33
CA PRO A 96 48.18 3.53 14.08
C PRO A 96 47.12 2.72 13.32
N ARG A 97 45.85 3.05 13.54
CA ARG A 97 44.68 2.31 13.04
C ARG A 97 44.19 2.70 11.62
N PRO A 98 44.97 3.13 10.59
CA PRO A 98 44.37 3.48 9.30
C PRO A 98 44.33 2.37 8.22
N PRO A 99 44.75 1.09 8.40
CA PRO A 99 44.84 0.18 7.25
C PRO A 99 43.46 -0.15 6.65
N ALA A 100 42.42 -0.13 7.48
CA ALA A 100 41.05 -0.30 6.99
C ALA A 100 40.61 0.86 6.09
N LEU A 101 40.84 2.11 6.51
CA LEU A 101 40.44 3.29 5.73
C LEU A 101 41.17 3.36 4.39
N LEU A 102 42.47 3.02 4.37
CA LEU A 102 43.25 2.97 3.13
C LEU A 102 42.79 1.85 2.20
N TYR A 103 42.46 0.68 2.75
CA TYR A 103 41.96 -0.45 1.95
C TYR A 103 40.58 -0.17 1.37
N PHE A 104 39.62 0.35 2.16
CA PHE A 104 38.29 0.71 1.68
C PHE A 104 38.31 1.92 0.72
N GLY A 105 39.34 2.78 0.81
CA GLY A 105 39.61 3.85 -0.15
C GLY A 105 40.40 3.41 -1.39
N SER A 106 40.77 2.13 -1.50
CA SER A 106 41.60 1.66 -2.62
C SER A 106 40.81 1.58 -3.94
N PRO A 107 41.46 1.80 -5.10
CA PRO A 107 40.84 1.60 -6.40
C PRO A 107 40.27 0.19 -6.60
N TRP A 108 40.88 -0.83 -5.97
CA TRP A 108 40.38 -2.21 -5.98
C TRP A 108 39.03 -2.33 -5.26
N ALA A 109 38.96 -1.88 -4.00
CA ALA A 109 37.71 -1.93 -3.23
C ALA A 109 36.61 -1.11 -3.92
N TYR A 110 36.97 0.06 -4.47
CA TYR A 110 36.05 0.88 -5.26
C TYR A 110 35.59 0.18 -6.54
N HIS A 111 36.49 -0.46 -7.29
CA HIS A 111 36.14 -1.19 -8.51
C HIS A 111 35.24 -2.40 -8.22
N CYS A 112 35.55 -3.19 -7.19
CA CYS A 112 34.71 -4.30 -6.76
C CYS A 112 33.33 -3.81 -6.33
N LEU A 113 33.23 -2.76 -5.51
CA LEU A 113 31.93 -2.21 -5.13
C LEU A 113 31.19 -1.62 -6.33
N TRP A 114 31.87 -0.83 -7.17
CA TRP A 114 31.25 -0.18 -8.31
C TRP A 114 30.72 -1.17 -9.34
N VAL A 115 31.56 -2.08 -9.84
CA VAL A 115 31.19 -3.02 -10.91
C VAL A 115 30.11 -3.98 -10.44
N SER A 116 30.29 -4.56 -9.25
CA SER A 116 29.36 -5.55 -8.70
C SER A 116 28.06 -4.97 -8.18
N MET A 117 28.07 -3.75 -7.64
CA MET A 117 26.82 -3.09 -7.23
C MET A 117 26.12 -2.45 -8.41
N SER A 118 26.83 -2.02 -9.46
CA SER A 118 26.22 -1.25 -10.55
C SER A 118 25.12 -1.99 -11.31
N LYS A 119 25.24 -3.31 -11.56
CA LYS A 119 24.24 -4.03 -12.37
C LYS A 119 22.95 -4.30 -11.57
N PRO A 120 22.98 -4.95 -10.40
CA PRO A 120 21.77 -5.17 -9.60
C PRO A 120 21.13 -3.85 -9.14
N LEU A 121 21.95 -2.83 -8.83
CA LEU A 121 21.44 -1.50 -8.48
C LEU A 121 20.79 -0.81 -9.68
N ARG A 122 21.35 -0.89 -10.89
CA ARG A 122 20.72 -0.33 -12.09
C ARG A 122 19.41 -1.03 -12.42
N GLU A 123 19.35 -2.35 -12.27
CA GLU A 123 18.12 -3.13 -12.45
C GLU A 123 17.07 -2.76 -11.40
N LEU A 124 17.47 -2.65 -10.12
CA LEU A 124 16.59 -2.21 -9.04
C LEU A 124 16.07 -0.78 -9.26
N VAL A 125 16.94 0.13 -9.69
CA VAL A 125 16.56 1.51 -10.06
C VAL A 125 15.63 1.50 -11.26
N GLY A 126 15.90 0.68 -12.27
CA GLY A 126 15.02 0.49 -13.43
C GLY A 126 13.62 0.03 -13.02
N VAL A 127 13.52 -0.96 -12.12
CA VAL A 127 12.24 -1.41 -11.55
C VAL A 127 11.54 -0.28 -10.82
N GLY A 128 12.25 0.45 -9.95
CA GLY A 128 11.68 1.58 -9.22
C GLY A 128 11.15 2.70 -10.14
N VAL A 129 11.90 3.02 -11.20
CA VAL A 129 11.50 3.99 -12.23
C VAL A 129 10.30 3.49 -13.02
N ASN A 130 10.25 2.21 -13.38
CA ASN A 130 9.13 1.62 -14.11
C ASN A 130 7.85 1.59 -13.26
N VAL A 131 7.96 1.22 -11.98
CA VAL A 131 6.86 1.32 -11.00
C VAL A 131 6.36 2.76 -10.91
N TRP A 132 7.27 3.74 -10.84
CA TRP A 132 6.90 5.14 -10.77
C TRP A 132 6.24 5.65 -12.05
N LYS A 133 6.71 5.21 -13.23
CA LYS A 133 6.11 5.54 -14.53
C LYS A 133 4.75 4.85 -14.74
N GLY A 134 4.56 3.63 -14.24
CA GLY A 134 3.31 2.87 -14.32
C GLY A 134 2.20 3.35 -13.37
N ARG A 135 2.34 4.53 -12.77
CA ARG A 135 1.35 5.09 -11.85
C ARG A 135 0.14 5.63 -12.61
N SER A 136 -1.04 5.11 -12.28
CA SER A 136 -2.30 5.63 -12.84
C SER A 136 -2.80 6.85 -12.07
N VAL A 137 -3.24 7.86 -12.80
CA VAL A 137 -3.96 9.03 -12.26
C VAL A 137 -5.45 8.72 -12.13
N PRO A 138 -6.18 9.35 -11.19
CA PRO A 138 -7.62 9.18 -11.13
C PRO A 138 -8.30 9.74 -12.39
N LEU A 139 -9.40 9.10 -12.82
CA LEU A 139 -10.28 9.64 -13.85
C LEU A 139 -11.09 10.84 -13.30
N PRO A 140 -11.67 11.68 -14.19
CA PRO A 140 -12.38 12.89 -13.78
C PRO A 140 -13.53 12.67 -12.78
N ASP A 141 -14.29 11.60 -12.91
CA ASP A 141 -15.43 11.28 -12.03
C ASP A 141 -15.00 11.03 -10.58
N ALA A 142 -13.88 10.32 -10.38
CA ALA A 142 -13.31 10.10 -9.05
C ALA A 142 -12.91 11.45 -8.41
N PHE A 143 -12.35 12.32 -9.25
CA PHE A 143 -11.90 13.63 -8.82
C PHE A 143 -13.06 14.56 -8.47
N GLU A 144 -14.14 14.54 -9.25
CA GLU A 144 -15.38 15.25 -8.97
C GLU A 144 -15.99 14.80 -7.64
N THR A 145 -16.09 13.49 -7.41
CA THR A 145 -16.62 12.95 -6.14
C THR A 145 -15.76 13.34 -4.94
N LEU A 146 -14.43 13.26 -5.08
CA LEU A 146 -13.51 13.70 -4.03
C LEU A 146 -13.69 15.19 -3.72
N THR A 147 -13.73 16.03 -4.75
CA THR A 147 -13.88 17.48 -4.61
C THR A 147 -15.21 17.85 -3.98
N SER A 148 -16.30 17.22 -4.44
CA SER A 148 -17.64 17.39 -3.89
C SER A 148 -17.68 16.97 -2.41
N SER A 149 -17.10 15.81 -2.09
CA SER A 149 -17.04 15.31 -0.71
C SER A 149 -16.24 16.25 0.21
N VAL A 150 -15.13 16.83 -0.27
CA VAL A 150 -14.36 17.83 0.48
C VAL A 150 -15.17 19.11 0.68
N ALA A 151 -15.82 19.62 -0.37
CA ALA A 151 -16.64 20.83 -0.30
C ALA A 151 -17.81 20.68 0.69
N GLN A 152 -18.37 19.47 0.80
CA GLN A 152 -19.43 19.12 1.75
C GLN A 152 -18.90 18.79 3.16
N SER A 153 -17.60 18.91 3.42
CA SER A 153 -16.97 18.45 4.67
C SER A 153 -17.20 16.95 4.98
N ARG A 154 -17.54 16.17 3.95
CA ARG A 154 -17.71 14.70 3.99
C ARG A 154 -16.36 13.98 3.75
N CYS A 155 -15.31 14.69 3.33
CA CYS A 155 -13.97 14.14 3.16
C CYS A 155 -12.88 15.11 3.69
N ILE A 156 -11.95 14.57 4.47
CA ILE A 156 -10.75 15.28 4.94
C ILE A 156 -9.54 14.71 4.20
N ARG A 157 -8.90 15.55 3.37
CA ARG A 157 -7.67 15.16 2.68
C ARG A 157 -6.45 15.40 3.53
N LYS A 158 -5.59 14.39 3.66
CA LYS A 158 -4.25 14.50 4.25
C LYS A 158 -3.23 13.98 3.25
N ARG A 159 -1.97 14.39 3.41
CA ARG A 159 -0.86 13.91 2.55
C ARG A 159 -0.80 12.38 2.43
N ARG A 160 -1.13 11.67 3.50
CA ARG A 160 -0.94 10.21 3.60
C ARG A 160 -2.21 9.41 3.38
N TYR A 161 -3.38 10.02 3.39
CA TYR A 161 -4.67 9.34 3.27
C TYR A 161 -5.78 10.36 3.00
N ASP A 162 -6.84 9.92 2.36
CA ASP A 162 -8.13 10.60 2.38
C ASP A 162 -9.05 9.91 3.40
N LEU A 163 -9.79 10.72 4.18
CA LEU A 163 -10.70 10.26 5.23
C LEU A 163 -12.12 10.70 4.86
N TYR A 164 -12.97 9.76 4.49
CA TYR A 164 -14.39 9.98 4.20
C TYR A 164 -15.19 9.70 5.46
N LEU A 165 -16.00 10.66 5.86
CA LEU A 165 -16.87 10.58 7.03
C LEU A 165 -18.25 10.09 6.56
N PRO A 166 -19.10 9.51 7.43
CA PRO A 166 -20.50 9.23 7.11
C PRO A 166 -21.37 10.50 7.17
N PRO A 167 -22.55 10.53 6.50
CA PRO A 167 -23.41 11.70 6.55
C PRO A 167 -23.76 12.02 8.00
N PRO A 168 -23.88 13.30 8.39
CA PRO A 168 -24.39 13.63 9.71
C PRO A 168 -25.80 13.02 9.82
N THR A 169 -25.95 11.99 10.63
CA THR A 169 -27.25 11.41 10.97
C THR A 169 -28.11 12.53 11.59
N SER A 170 -29.34 12.73 11.09
CA SER A 170 -30.32 13.65 11.70
C SER A 170 -30.69 13.29 13.14
N THR A 171 -30.22 12.15 13.65
CA THR A 171 -30.19 11.83 15.07
C THR A 171 -28.96 12.47 15.70
N THR A 172 -29.20 13.56 16.41
CA THR A 172 -28.41 14.08 17.53
C THR A 172 -27.40 13.06 18.06
N LEU A 173 -26.12 13.44 18.09
CA LEU A 173 -25.15 12.88 19.05
C LEU A 173 -25.91 12.64 20.35
N PRO A 174 -25.99 11.40 20.88
CA PRO A 174 -26.60 11.19 22.17
C PRO A 174 -25.88 12.14 23.12
N LYS A 175 -26.64 13.06 23.73
CA LYS A 175 -26.18 13.71 24.95
C LYS A 175 -25.67 12.58 25.82
N GLN A 176 -24.42 12.68 26.22
CA GLN A 176 -23.72 11.82 27.15
C GLN A 176 -24.65 11.56 28.35
N THR A 177 -25.44 10.50 28.27
CA THR A 177 -26.18 9.95 29.38
C THR A 177 -25.24 8.93 30.00
N ASP A 178 -24.89 9.17 31.24
CA ASP A 178 -24.10 8.28 32.09
C ASP A 178 -24.74 6.87 32.08
N HIS A 179 -24.27 6.00 31.19
CA HIS A 179 -24.25 4.53 31.27
C HIS A 179 -23.69 3.93 29.95
N ASP A 180 -22.38 3.68 29.95
CA ASP A 180 -21.65 2.57 29.31
C ASP A 180 -22.26 1.90 28.06
N THR A 181 -22.26 2.60 26.92
CA THR A 181 -21.96 1.98 25.62
C THR A 181 -21.49 3.10 24.69
N GLU A 182 -20.19 3.39 24.74
CA GLU A 182 -19.55 4.26 23.75
C GLU A 182 -19.79 3.63 22.38
N HIS A 183 -20.68 4.21 21.57
CA HIS A 183 -21.01 3.63 20.27
C HIS A 183 -19.79 3.76 19.34
N GLN A 184 -18.98 2.71 19.30
CA GLN A 184 -17.75 2.68 18.54
C GLN A 184 -18.06 2.67 17.04
N GLN A 185 -17.63 3.72 16.33
CA GLN A 185 -17.86 3.83 14.89
C GLN A 185 -17.10 2.72 14.14
N THR A 186 -17.72 2.10 13.15
CA THR A 186 -17.02 1.19 12.24
C THR A 186 -16.26 1.98 11.17
N ALA A 187 -14.95 1.73 11.08
CA ALA A 187 -14.06 2.37 10.14
C ALA A 187 -13.41 1.33 9.20
N ILE A 188 -13.42 1.60 7.89
CA ILE A 188 -12.81 0.75 6.88
C ILE A 188 -11.46 1.36 6.48
N LEU A 189 -10.37 0.62 6.69
CA LEU A 189 -9.07 0.93 6.10
C LEU A 189 -8.99 0.26 4.73
N PHE A 190 -9.18 1.03 3.66
CA PHE A 190 -9.18 0.53 2.28
C PHE A 190 -7.82 0.75 1.60
N LEU A 191 -7.07 -0.33 1.39
CA LEU A 191 -5.73 -0.30 0.80
C LEU A 191 -5.79 -0.33 -0.74
N PRO A 192 -5.21 0.68 -1.44
CA PRO A 192 -5.30 0.77 -2.89
C PRO A 192 -4.44 -0.28 -3.62
N GLY A 193 -4.75 -0.47 -4.90
CA GLY A 193 -3.97 -1.31 -5.82
C GLY A 193 -2.60 -0.74 -6.18
N SER A 194 -1.77 -1.57 -6.82
CA SER A 194 -0.42 -1.22 -7.26
C SER A 194 -0.43 -0.07 -8.28
N GLY A 195 0.34 0.99 -8.02
CA GLY A 195 0.44 2.15 -8.92
C GLY A 195 -0.79 3.06 -8.95
N VAL A 196 -1.90 2.67 -8.31
CA VAL A 196 -3.17 3.38 -8.37
C VAL A 196 -3.18 4.54 -7.38
N SER A 197 -3.63 5.71 -7.83
CA SER A 197 -3.88 6.85 -6.93
C SER A 197 -4.99 6.50 -5.94
N HIS A 198 -4.78 6.72 -4.64
CA HIS A 198 -5.85 6.64 -3.63
C HIS A 198 -7.12 7.42 -3.99
N ALA A 199 -6.99 8.57 -4.67
CA ALA A 199 -8.12 9.35 -5.16
C ALA A 199 -8.99 8.61 -6.21
N ALA A 200 -8.45 7.59 -6.89
CA ALA A 200 -9.23 6.76 -7.82
C ALA A 200 -10.33 5.95 -7.12
N TYR A 201 -10.24 5.79 -5.79
CA TYR A 201 -11.25 5.09 -4.99
C TYR A 201 -12.31 6.03 -4.40
N ALA A 202 -12.30 7.32 -4.76
CA ALA A 202 -13.21 8.31 -4.18
C ALA A 202 -14.69 7.94 -4.33
N ASN A 203 -15.10 7.44 -5.50
CA ASN A 203 -16.46 6.96 -5.73
C ASN A 203 -16.86 5.84 -4.78
N ALA A 204 -16.01 4.81 -4.65
CA ALA A 204 -16.27 3.68 -3.77
C ALA A 204 -16.25 4.08 -2.28
N ALA A 205 -15.28 4.89 -1.89
CA ALA A 205 -15.13 5.38 -0.52
C ALA A 205 -16.30 6.29 -0.11
N ALA A 206 -16.76 7.18 -0.99
CA ALA A 206 -17.93 8.01 -0.76
C ALA A 206 -19.19 7.15 -0.54
N ARG A 207 -19.44 6.15 -1.41
CA ARG A 207 -20.60 5.25 -1.28
C ARG A 207 -20.57 4.39 -0.01
N LEU A 208 -19.40 3.87 0.36
CA LEU A 208 -19.22 3.19 1.64
C LEU A 208 -19.49 4.16 2.81
N SER A 209 -19.06 5.41 2.68
CA SER A 209 -19.33 6.41 3.71
C SER A 209 -20.80 6.79 3.81
N ASP A 210 -21.51 6.88 2.69
CA ASP A 210 -22.96 7.11 2.63
C ASP A 210 -23.74 5.97 3.31
N ALA A 211 -23.17 4.76 3.32
CA ALA A 211 -23.71 3.60 4.03
C ALA A 211 -23.43 3.61 5.56
N GLY A 212 -22.79 4.65 6.10
CA GLY A 212 -22.58 4.85 7.53
C GLY A 212 -21.18 4.53 8.04
N TYR A 213 -20.25 4.15 7.17
CA TYR A 213 -18.88 3.80 7.58
C TYR A 213 -17.93 5.01 7.52
N VAL A 214 -16.98 5.08 8.43
CA VAL A 214 -15.79 5.92 8.20
C VAL A 214 -14.89 5.18 7.20
N VAL A 215 -14.38 5.84 6.16
CA VAL A 215 -13.51 5.18 5.17
C VAL A 215 -12.19 5.91 5.05
N VAL A 216 -11.10 5.17 5.19
CA VAL A 216 -9.73 5.69 5.10
C VAL A 216 -9.07 5.06 3.89
N VAL A 217 -8.61 5.87 2.94
CA VAL A 217 -7.87 5.39 1.76
C VAL A 217 -6.43 5.92 1.83
N PRO A 218 -5.45 5.11 2.26
CA PRO A 218 -4.06 5.52 2.32
C PRO A 218 -3.47 5.80 0.94
N SER A 219 -2.67 6.85 0.83
CA SER A 219 -2.04 7.30 -0.42
C SER A 219 -1.02 6.32 -1.01
N MET A 220 -0.37 5.53 -0.16
CA MET A 220 0.79 4.68 -0.49
C MET A 220 1.93 5.41 -1.23
N GLU A 221 1.97 6.74 -1.17
CA GLU A 221 3.03 7.54 -1.77
C GLU A 221 4.38 7.26 -1.07
N PRO A 222 5.51 7.39 -1.77
CA PRO A 222 5.66 7.92 -3.14
C PRO A 222 5.56 6.87 -4.26
N LEU A 223 5.55 5.57 -3.95
CA LEU A 223 5.55 4.52 -4.98
C LEU A 223 4.14 4.02 -5.35
N ARG A 224 3.13 4.32 -4.53
CA ARG A 224 1.76 3.77 -4.63
C ARG A 224 1.76 2.23 -4.62
N LEU A 225 2.58 1.66 -3.74
CA LEU A 225 2.69 0.23 -3.53
C LEU A 225 2.30 -0.10 -2.09
N ALA A 226 1.17 -0.80 -1.92
CA ALA A 226 0.78 -1.36 -0.65
C ALA A 226 1.59 -2.63 -0.36
N LEU A 227 2.88 -2.47 -0.05
CA LEU A 227 3.78 -3.57 0.28
C LEU A 227 4.49 -3.31 1.62
N PRO A 228 4.91 -4.37 2.33
CA PRO A 228 5.76 -4.24 3.51
C PRO A 228 7.01 -3.41 3.20
N HIS A 229 7.42 -2.58 4.15
CA HIS A 229 8.54 -1.64 4.03
C HIS A 229 8.38 -0.52 2.98
N LEU A 230 7.29 -0.51 2.19
CA LEU A 230 6.97 0.55 1.22
C LEU A 230 5.79 1.43 1.67
N GLY A 231 5.35 1.30 2.92
CA GLY A 231 4.32 2.16 3.52
C GLY A 231 3.06 1.42 3.95
N ALA A 232 2.97 0.11 3.73
CA ALA A 232 1.88 -0.74 4.22
C ALA A 232 2.34 -1.74 5.30
N ASP A 233 3.43 -1.45 6.01
CA ASP A 233 3.74 -2.19 7.24
C ASP A 233 2.91 -1.68 8.41
N TRP A 234 2.81 -2.49 9.47
CA TRP A 234 1.99 -2.16 10.63
C TRP A 234 2.34 -0.80 11.25
N TRP A 235 3.63 -0.43 11.31
CA TRP A 235 4.05 0.84 11.90
C TRP A 235 3.60 2.06 11.11
N ASP A 236 3.63 1.97 9.77
CA ASP A 236 3.09 2.99 8.88
C ASP A 236 1.57 3.08 9.00
N ILE A 237 0.87 1.95 9.02
CA ILE A 237 -0.60 1.88 9.13
C ILE A 237 -1.10 2.33 10.50
N ALA A 238 -0.53 1.84 11.59
CA ALA A 238 -0.89 2.23 12.96
C ALA A 238 -0.74 3.74 13.20
N ARG A 239 0.20 4.40 12.51
CA ARG A 239 0.31 5.88 12.54
C ARG A 239 -0.86 6.57 11.85
N ILE A 240 -1.40 5.99 10.77
CA ILE A 240 -2.62 6.49 10.11
C ILE A 240 -3.82 6.26 11.04
N LEU A 241 -4.00 5.04 11.57
CA LEU A 241 -5.10 4.70 12.48
C LEU A 241 -5.15 5.64 13.69
N ARG A 242 -4.02 5.84 14.39
CA ARG A 242 -3.91 6.80 15.52
C ARG A 242 -4.22 8.24 15.14
N ARG A 243 -3.94 8.65 13.90
CA ARG A 243 -4.26 10.01 13.44
C ARG A 243 -5.75 10.13 13.19
N VAL A 244 -6.36 9.12 12.56
CA VAL A 244 -7.79 9.10 12.29
C VAL A 244 -8.59 9.08 13.59
N GLN A 245 -8.28 8.20 14.54
CA GLN A 245 -8.96 8.19 15.85
C GLN A 245 -8.88 9.54 16.57
N ARG A 246 -7.71 10.20 16.56
CA ARG A 246 -7.58 11.56 17.12
C ARG A 246 -8.38 12.61 16.38
N GLN A 247 -8.57 12.47 15.06
CA GLN A 247 -9.41 13.38 14.28
C GLN A 247 -10.91 13.15 14.55
N LEU A 248 -11.30 11.91 14.82
CA LEU A 248 -12.69 11.54 15.14
C LEU A 248 -13.04 11.79 16.61
N GLY A 249 -12.03 11.89 17.48
CA GLY A 249 -12.23 12.10 18.92
C GLY A 249 -12.67 10.84 19.68
N GLY A 250 -12.42 9.64 19.13
CA GLY A 250 -12.86 8.39 19.74
C GLY A 250 -12.21 7.14 19.14
N HIS A 251 -12.56 5.99 19.71
CA HIS A 251 -12.14 4.68 19.22
C HIS A 251 -12.99 4.23 18.02
N CYS A 252 -12.41 3.46 17.12
CA CYS A 252 -13.10 2.89 15.96
C CYS A 252 -12.95 1.37 15.95
N HIS A 253 -13.98 0.66 15.49
CA HIS A 253 -13.90 -0.74 15.12
C HIS A 253 -13.39 -0.80 13.69
N TRP A 254 -12.19 -1.33 13.48
CA TRP A 254 -11.52 -1.29 12.19
C TRP A 254 -11.77 -2.56 11.39
N VAL A 255 -12.26 -2.37 10.17
CA VAL A 255 -12.34 -3.39 9.12
C VAL A 255 -11.18 -3.15 8.16
N LEU A 256 -10.42 -4.19 7.87
CA LEU A 256 -9.37 -4.12 6.85
C LEU A 256 -9.98 -4.45 5.48
N ALA A 257 -9.62 -3.63 4.48
CA ALA A 257 -10.05 -3.85 3.12
C ALA A 257 -8.92 -3.56 2.13
N GLY A 258 -8.99 -4.14 0.93
CA GLY A 258 -8.02 -3.87 -0.11
C GLY A 258 -8.50 -4.19 -1.51
N HIS A 259 -7.82 -3.58 -2.49
CA HIS A 259 -7.96 -3.91 -3.90
C HIS A 259 -6.65 -4.44 -4.48
N SER A 260 -6.70 -5.53 -5.25
CA SER A 260 -5.53 -6.07 -5.96
C SER A 260 -4.35 -6.28 -5.01
N MET A 261 -3.22 -5.61 -5.22
CA MET A 261 -2.08 -5.68 -4.31
C MET A 261 -2.40 -5.20 -2.89
N GLY A 262 -3.30 -4.23 -2.74
CA GLY A 262 -3.80 -3.77 -1.44
C GLY A 262 -4.53 -4.86 -0.65
N SER A 263 -5.13 -5.83 -1.33
CA SER A 263 -5.77 -6.99 -0.70
C SER A 263 -4.75 -7.88 0.00
N PHE A 264 -3.57 -8.09 -0.61
CA PHE A 264 -2.48 -8.82 0.05
C PHE A 264 -1.96 -8.05 1.27
N ALA A 265 -1.82 -6.74 1.18
CA ALA A 265 -1.44 -5.93 2.34
C ALA A 265 -2.48 -6.03 3.47
N ALA A 266 -3.77 -5.99 3.15
CA ALA A 266 -4.85 -6.17 4.12
C ALA A 266 -4.77 -7.53 4.81
N MET A 267 -4.60 -8.62 4.04
CA MET A 267 -4.42 -9.98 4.57
C MET A 267 -3.19 -10.09 5.48
N ASN A 268 -2.04 -9.53 5.07
CA ASN A 268 -0.82 -9.57 5.87
C ASN A 268 -0.96 -8.78 7.17
N LEU A 269 -1.55 -7.57 7.13
CA LEU A 269 -1.80 -6.76 8.32
C LEU A 269 -2.77 -7.45 9.29
N TRP A 270 -3.81 -8.09 8.75
CA TRP A 270 -4.75 -8.89 9.53
C TRP A 270 -4.02 -10.04 10.24
N ALA A 271 -3.24 -10.83 9.51
CA ALA A 271 -2.49 -11.96 10.06
C ALA A 271 -1.48 -11.51 11.13
N GLU A 272 -0.77 -10.40 10.90
CA GLU A 272 0.21 -9.84 11.84
C GLU A 272 -0.43 -9.26 13.12
N TYR A 273 -1.69 -8.84 13.03
CA TYR A 273 -2.47 -8.36 14.17
C TYR A 273 -3.02 -9.52 15.01
N TYR A 274 -3.50 -10.58 14.37
CA TYR A 274 -4.07 -11.76 15.02
C TYR A 274 -3.05 -12.83 15.44
N ASP A 275 -1.77 -12.66 15.09
CA ASP A 275 -0.70 -13.50 15.62
C ASP A 275 -0.67 -13.43 17.16
N ALA A 276 -0.76 -14.59 17.82
CA ALA A 276 -0.80 -14.71 19.28
C ALA A 276 0.45 -14.17 19.98
N SER A 277 1.58 -14.06 19.26
CA SER A 277 2.82 -13.46 19.77
C SER A 277 2.83 -11.92 19.70
N SER A 278 1.79 -11.32 19.10
CA SER A 278 1.73 -9.91 18.76
C SER A 278 1.11 -9.08 19.89
N SER A 279 1.85 -8.10 20.42
CA SER A 279 1.34 -7.15 21.43
C SER A 279 0.36 -6.09 20.88
N ARG A 280 -0.02 -6.19 19.61
CA ARG A 280 -0.72 -5.14 18.84
C ARG A 280 -2.19 -4.99 19.16
N GLN A 281 -2.82 -6.07 19.61
CA GLN A 281 -4.25 -6.11 19.95
C GLN A 281 -4.63 -5.16 21.09
N SER A 282 -3.64 -4.72 21.87
CA SER A 282 -3.82 -3.73 22.94
C SER A 282 -4.05 -2.29 22.45
N SER A 283 -3.72 -1.98 21.19
CA SER A 283 -3.63 -0.58 20.71
C SER A 283 -4.81 -0.14 19.83
N PHE A 284 -5.49 -1.08 19.18
CA PHE A 284 -6.60 -0.83 18.26
C PHE A 284 -7.62 -1.95 18.38
N SER A 285 -8.87 -1.69 18.04
CA SER A 285 -9.86 -2.75 17.82
C SER A 285 -9.94 -3.01 16.32
N ILE A 286 -9.25 -4.03 15.82
CA ILE A 286 -9.43 -4.56 14.47
C ILE A 286 -10.34 -5.78 14.57
N GLY A 287 -11.39 -5.80 13.76
CA GLY A 287 -12.36 -6.88 13.73
C GLY A 287 -11.92 -8.08 12.89
N PRO A 288 -12.64 -9.21 13.03
CA PRO A 288 -12.37 -10.41 12.24
C PRO A 288 -12.72 -10.24 10.76
N GLU A 289 -13.42 -9.16 10.40
CA GLU A 289 -13.86 -8.86 9.04
C GLU A 289 -12.70 -8.41 8.14
N LEU A 290 -12.59 -9.06 7.00
CA LEU A 290 -11.64 -8.73 5.94
C LEU A 290 -12.37 -8.66 4.60
N VAL A 291 -12.17 -7.58 3.84
CA VAL A 291 -12.83 -7.36 2.55
C VAL A 291 -11.81 -7.20 1.43
N LEU A 292 -11.81 -8.10 0.46
CA LEU A 292 -10.83 -8.11 -0.61
C LEU A 292 -11.52 -7.96 -1.97
N TRP A 293 -11.06 -7.00 -2.77
CA TRP A 293 -11.56 -6.75 -4.13
C TRP A 293 -10.48 -7.09 -5.16
N GLY A 294 -10.85 -7.79 -6.23
CA GLY A 294 -9.97 -8.04 -7.39
C GLY A 294 -8.64 -8.67 -7.00
N VAL A 295 -8.63 -9.73 -6.20
CA VAL A 295 -7.39 -10.38 -5.76
C VAL A 295 -6.86 -11.28 -6.87
N ALA A 296 -5.70 -10.96 -7.42
CA ALA A 296 -5.02 -11.81 -8.39
C ALA A 296 -4.40 -13.05 -7.71
N ASN A 297 -4.10 -14.10 -8.50
CA ASN A 297 -3.53 -15.33 -7.98
C ASN A 297 -2.02 -15.20 -7.73
N PHE A 298 -1.59 -14.64 -6.59
CA PHE A 298 -0.16 -14.51 -6.25
C PHE A 298 0.19 -15.09 -4.87
N PRO A 299 0.48 -16.40 -4.78
CA PRO A 299 0.84 -17.07 -3.53
C PRO A 299 2.00 -16.40 -2.79
N THR A 300 2.96 -15.82 -3.51
CA THR A 300 4.13 -15.17 -2.90
C THR A 300 3.81 -13.93 -2.07
N TYR A 301 2.64 -13.31 -2.29
CA TYR A 301 2.17 -12.16 -1.50
C TYR A 301 1.15 -12.55 -0.43
N MET A 302 0.74 -13.82 -0.36
CA MET A 302 -0.12 -14.33 0.71
C MET A 302 0.59 -14.28 2.07
N PRO A 303 -0.15 -14.17 3.18
CA PRO A 303 0.43 -14.31 4.51
C PRO A 303 1.14 -15.65 4.69
N SER A 304 2.16 -15.68 5.55
CA SER A 304 2.87 -16.92 5.89
C SER A 304 1.96 -17.94 6.56
N SER A 305 1.11 -17.49 7.49
CA SER A 305 0.10 -18.29 8.16
C SER A 305 -1.20 -18.39 7.34
N ASN A 306 -1.92 -19.49 7.52
CA ASN A 306 -3.25 -19.65 6.94
C ASN A 306 -4.26 -18.82 7.74
N MET A 307 -5.23 -18.25 7.05
CA MET A 307 -6.37 -17.62 7.71
C MET A 307 -7.26 -18.70 8.32
N THR A 308 -7.74 -18.46 9.53
CA THR A 308 -8.57 -19.40 10.31
C THR A 308 -10.05 -19.12 10.09
N GLU A 309 -10.92 -20.04 10.50
CA GLU A 309 -12.39 -19.87 10.45
C GLU A 309 -12.92 -18.69 11.30
N THR A 310 -12.10 -18.17 12.22
CA THR A 310 -12.42 -16.92 12.93
C THR A 310 -12.32 -15.69 12.04
N THR A 311 -11.60 -15.79 10.91
CA THR A 311 -11.58 -14.78 9.87
C THR A 311 -12.93 -14.76 9.18
N GLN A 312 -13.53 -13.58 9.05
CA GLN A 312 -14.73 -13.39 8.25
C GLN A 312 -14.31 -12.71 6.96
N LEU A 313 -14.18 -13.48 5.88
CA LEU A 313 -13.64 -13.00 4.62
C LEU A 313 -14.74 -12.80 3.57
N LEU A 314 -14.81 -11.59 3.00
CA LEU A 314 -15.50 -11.32 1.74
C LEU A 314 -14.47 -11.18 0.61
N LEU A 315 -14.62 -11.97 -0.44
CA LEU A 315 -13.83 -11.90 -1.67
C LEU A 315 -14.74 -11.48 -2.83
N VAL A 316 -14.55 -10.26 -3.33
CA VAL A 316 -15.27 -9.71 -4.50
C VAL A 316 -14.36 -9.75 -5.71
N GLN A 317 -14.80 -10.40 -6.79
CA GLN A 317 -14.03 -10.59 -8.02
C GLN A 317 -14.80 -10.11 -9.24
N GLY A 318 -14.09 -9.61 -10.24
CA GLY A 318 -14.65 -9.39 -11.57
C GLY A 318 -14.61 -10.69 -12.36
N GLN A 319 -15.72 -11.06 -13.02
CA GLN A 319 -15.79 -12.30 -13.80
C GLN A 319 -14.79 -12.31 -14.99
N ASP A 320 -14.53 -11.13 -15.55
CA ASP A 320 -13.64 -10.92 -16.70
C ASP A 320 -12.27 -10.38 -16.29
N ASP A 321 -11.89 -10.57 -15.02
CA ASP A 321 -10.56 -10.22 -14.52
C ASP A 321 -9.49 -11.10 -15.17
N LEU A 322 -8.68 -10.48 -16.02
CA LEU A 322 -7.61 -11.14 -16.76
C LEU A 322 -6.47 -11.64 -15.85
N LEU A 323 -6.27 -11.05 -14.68
CA LEU A 323 -5.22 -11.49 -13.74
C LEU A 323 -5.59 -12.79 -13.02
N LEU A 324 -6.87 -13.14 -12.95
CA LEU A 324 -7.31 -14.44 -12.41
C LEU A 324 -6.96 -15.60 -13.35
N LYS A 325 -6.90 -15.34 -14.66
CA LYS A 325 -6.67 -16.37 -15.70
C LYS A 325 -5.20 -16.78 -15.85
N MET A 326 -4.27 -16.14 -15.10
CA MET A 326 -2.84 -16.24 -15.38
C MET A 326 -2.21 -17.59 -15.00
N THR A 327 -2.68 -18.32 -13.97
CA THR A 327 -2.13 -19.64 -13.59
C THR A 327 -3.04 -20.44 -12.64
N GLU A 328 -3.56 -21.61 -13.06
CA GLU A 328 -4.36 -22.50 -12.19
C GLU A 328 -3.58 -23.04 -10.98
N GLN A 329 -2.28 -23.31 -11.12
CA GLN A 329 -1.45 -23.78 -10.00
C GLN A 329 -1.36 -22.78 -8.84
N TRP A 330 -1.40 -21.48 -9.15
CA TRP A 330 -1.35 -20.43 -8.12
C TRP A 330 -2.68 -20.25 -7.42
N LYS A 331 -3.79 -20.64 -8.06
CA LYS A 331 -5.12 -20.61 -7.48
C LYS A 331 -5.23 -21.57 -6.31
N ASP A 332 -4.81 -22.83 -6.48
CA ASP A 332 -4.88 -23.84 -5.41
C ASP A 332 -4.05 -23.43 -4.18
N LEU A 333 -2.86 -22.86 -4.42
CA LEU A 333 -1.99 -22.36 -3.35
C LEU A 333 -2.61 -21.16 -2.61
N GLN A 334 -3.34 -20.29 -3.31
CA GLN A 334 -4.06 -19.20 -2.68
C GLN A 334 -5.29 -19.70 -1.92
N GLU A 335 -6.09 -20.59 -2.52
CA GLU A 335 -7.29 -21.15 -1.90
C GLU A 335 -6.95 -21.89 -0.61
N ALA A 336 -5.82 -22.60 -0.57
CA ALA A 336 -5.32 -23.25 0.65
C ALA A 336 -4.97 -22.26 1.80
N LYS A 337 -4.84 -20.96 1.52
CA LYS A 337 -4.57 -19.92 2.51
C LYS A 337 -5.82 -19.19 2.99
N LEU A 338 -6.92 -19.27 2.25
CA LEU A 338 -8.20 -18.62 2.59
C LEU A 338 -9.00 -19.50 3.56
N PRO A 339 -9.85 -18.90 4.42
CA PRO A 339 -10.70 -19.67 5.31
C PRO A 339 -11.84 -20.33 4.52
N THR A 340 -12.36 -21.47 5.01
CA THR A 340 -13.40 -22.22 4.28
C THR A 340 -14.73 -21.47 4.28
N ASN A 341 -14.99 -20.66 5.31
CA ASN A 341 -16.15 -19.76 5.40
C ASN A 341 -16.08 -18.49 4.51
N CYS A 342 -15.10 -18.39 3.60
CA CYS A 342 -14.95 -17.24 2.70
C CYS A 342 -16.19 -17.02 1.81
N GLN A 343 -16.85 -15.88 1.98
CA GLN A 343 -17.94 -15.44 1.13
C GLN A 343 -17.39 -14.89 -0.18
N ARG A 344 -17.78 -15.50 -1.32
CA ARG A 344 -17.32 -15.10 -2.66
C ARG A 344 -18.44 -14.42 -3.43
N VAL A 345 -18.13 -13.28 -4.03
CA VAL A 345 -19.03 -12.54 -4.93
C VAL A 345 -18.31 -12.34 -6.25
N SER A 346 -18.90 -12.84 -7.34
CA SER A 346 -18.43 -12.60 -8.70
C SER A 346 -19.32 -11.55 -9.36
N ILE A 347 -18.72 -10.52 -9.95
CA ILE A 347 -19.41 -9.44 -10.66
C ILE A 347 -19.36 -9.74 -12.17
N PRO A 348 -20.49 -10.08 -12.82
CA PRO A 348 -20.54 -10.32 -14.26
C PRO A 348 -20.13 -9.08 -15.06
N GLY A 349 -19.30 -9.26 -16.09
CA GLY A 349 -18.75 -8.14 -16.86
C GLY A 349 -17.64 -7.35 -16.14
N GLY A 350 -17.39 -7.65 -14.85
CA GLY A 350 -16.43 -6.92 -14.04
C GLY A 350 -14.99 -7.28 -14.39
N THR A 351 -14.09 -6.28 -14.34
CA THR A 351 -12.67 -6.43 -14.66
C THR A 351 -11.77 -6.07 -13.49
N HIS A 352 -10.47 -6.33 -13.58
CA HIS A 352 -9.52 -5.95 -12.53
C HIS A 352 -9.51 -4.43 -12.28
N GLY A 353 -9.45 -3.63 -13.35
CA GLY A 353 -9.36 -2.18 -13.24
C GLY A 353 -10.66 -1.52 -12.75
N GLY A 354 -11.81 -2.18 -12.95
CA GLY A 354 -13.12 -1.59 -12.67
C GLY A 354 -13.44 -1.35 -11.20
N PHE A 355 -12.62 -1.85 -10.26
CA PHE A 355 -12.78 -1.57 -8.82
C PHE A 355 -12.28 -0.18 -8.40
N GLY A 356 -11.52 0.51 -9.25
CA GLY A 356 -11.14 1.91 -9.06
C GLY A 356 -11.45 2.73 -10.32
N SER A 357 -11.37 4.05 -10.21
CA SER A 357 -11.61 4.95 -11.33
C SER A 357 -10.29 5.55 -11.82
N TYR A 358 -9.59 4.78 -12.66
CA TYR A 358 -8.27 5.11 -13.22
C TYR A 358 -8.08 4.42 -14.58
N PRO A 359 -7.29 5.00 -15.50
CA PRO A 359 -6.93 4.33 -16.74
C PRO A 359 -5.84 3.28 -16.50
N SER A 360 -5.88 2.20 -17.26
CA SER A 360 -4.82 1.20 -17.29
C SER A 360 -4.65 0.67 -18.71
N GLU A 361 -3.45 0.81 -19.27
CA GLU A 361 -3.12 0.22 -20.57
C GLU A 361 -2.94 -1.31 -20.48
N ALA A 362 -2.43 -1.79 -19.33
CA ALA A 362 -2.20 -3.21 -19.09
C ALA A 362 -3.48 -3.99 -18.74
N LEU A 363 -4.53 -3.28 -18.30
CA LEU A 363 -5.79 -3.87 -17.88
C LEU A 363 -6.92 -3.10 -18.58
N PRO A 364 -7.29 -3.51 -19.80
CA PRO A 364 -8.29 -2.79 -20.56
C PRO A 364 -9.64 -2.76 -19.81
N PRO A 365 -10.45 -1.71 -20.01
CA PRO A 365 -11.79 -1.67 -19.44
C PRO A 365 -12.63 -2.81 -20.02
N GLY A 366 -13.56 -3.31 -19.22
CA GLY A 366 -14.57 -4.27 -19.68
C GLY A 366 -15.87 -3.59 -20.11
N ASP A 367 -16.83 -4.41 -20.51
CA ASP A 367 -18.16 -3.93 -20.94
C ASP A 367 -18.96 -3.33 -19.79
N LEU A 368 -18.72 -3.77 -18.55
CA LEU A 368 -19.34 -3.19 -17.36
C LEU A 368 -18.65 -1.86 -16.99
N PRO A 369 -19.38 -0.74 -16.95
CA PRO A 369 -18.79 0.53 -16.50
C PRO A 369 -18.22 0.42 -15.09
N HIS A 370 -17.03 0.98 -14.86
CA HIS A 370 -16.35 0.93 -13.55
C HIS A 370 -17.22 1.49 -12.42
N THR A 371 -18.04 2.51 -12.68
CA THR A 371 -18.98 3.06 -11.71
C THR A 371 -20.02 2.04 -11.24
N LYS A 372 -20.49 1.18 -12.15
CA LYS A 372 -21.44 0.10 -11.81
C LYS A 372 -20.74 -1.04 -11.10
N GLN A 373 -19.54 -1.43 -11.53
CA GLN A 373 -18.74 -2.42 -10.82
C GLN A 373 -18.43 -1.99 -9.38
N GLN A 374 -17.99 -0.75 -9.19
CA GLN A 374 -17.76 -0.15 -7.87
C GLN A 374 -19.02 -0.17 -7.01
N GLN A 375 -20.17 0.18 -7.59
CA GLN A 375 -21.45 0.10 -6.88
C GLN A 375 -21.74 -1.33 -6.38
N LEU A 376 -21.62 -2.34 -7.25
CA LEU A 376 -21.87 -3.74 -6.88
C LEU A 376 -20.89 -4.24 -5.80
N ALA A 377 -19.61 -3.87 -5.90
CA ALA A 377 -18.61 -4.20 -4.90
C ALA A 377 -18.90 -3.55 -3.54
N VAL A 378 -19.35 -2.30 -3.55
CA VAL A 378 -19.78 -1.59 -2.33
C VAL A 378 -21.03 -2.24 -1.75
N GLU A 379 -22.05 -2.56 -2.55
CA GLU A 379 -23.27 -3.23 -2.10
C GLU A 379 -22.96 -4.57 -1.41
N ALA A 380 -22.11 -5.40 -2.04
CA ALA A 380 -21.66 -6.66 -1.45
C ALA A 380 -20.92 -6.44 -0.11
N THR A 381 -20.05 -5.43 -0.05
CA THR A 381 -19.31 -5.07 1.17
C THR A 381 -20.25 -4.62 2.29
N VAL A 382 -21.21 -3.76 1.99
CA VAL A 382 -22.18 -3.26 2.97
C VAL A 382 -23.07 -4.38 3.49
N GLN A 383 -23.57 -5.25 2.61
CA GLN A 383 -24.37 -6.41 3.01
C GLN A 383 -23.58 -7.36 3.90
N PHE A 384 -22.34 -7.67 3.52
CA PHE A 384 -21.45 -8.51 4.31
C PHE A 384 -21.26 -7.95 5.73
N LEU A 385 -20.95 -6.66 5.86
CA LEU A 385 -20.73 -6.04 7.18
C LEU A 385 -22.03 -5.95 8.02
N LYS A 386 -23.18 -5.65 7.39
CA LYS A 386 -24.48 -5.61 8.10
C LYS A 386 -24.88 -6.97 8.68
N ASN A 387 -24.79 -8.03 7.89
CA ASN A 387 -25.15 -9.38 8.33
C ASN A 387 -24.33 -9.83 9.55
N ARG A 388 -23.10 -9.32 9.68
CA ARG A 388 -22.22 -9.63 10.82
C ARG A 388 -22.52 -8.82 12.07
N GLN A 389 -22.92 -7.56 11.90
CA GLN A 389 -23.41 -6.74 13.00
C GLN A 389 -24.71 -7.32 13.61
N GLU A 390 -25.58 -7.90 12.77
CA GLU A 390 -26.83 -8.52 13.21
C GLU A 390 -26.61 -9.88 13.88
N GLY A 391 -25.70 -10.72 13.35
CA GLY A 391 -25.37 -12.02 13.97
C GLY A 391 -24.53 -11.95 15.25
N SER A 392 -24.05 -10.77 15.65
CA SER A 392 -23.30 -10.55 16.90
C SER A 392 -24.18 -9.97 18.03
N ARG A 393 -25.45 -9.66 17.75
CA ARG A 393 -26.47 -9.29 18.73
C ARG A 393 -27.32 -10.50 19.08
#